data_AF-A0A8T9B192-F1
#
_entry.id   AF-A0A8T9B192-F1
#
_cell.length_a   1.000
_cell.length_b   1.000
_cell.length_c   1.000
_cell.angle_alpha   90.00
_cell.angle_beta   90.00
_cell.angle_gamma   90.00
#
_symmetry.space_group_name_H-M   'P 1'
#
loop_
_entity.id
_entity.type
_entity.pdbx_description
1 polymer ?
#
loop_
_entity_poly.entity_id
_entity_poly.type
_entity_poly.pdbx_seq_one_letter_code
_entity_poly.pdbx_strand_id
1 'polypeptide(L)'
;MDVIPSPSAPSALPEKLWYKLGPNGLSDELQGYVDGCLGMNPTFESEFVTDISGDAFVAEHFATRPDIVETFLAVHIPIVKADLLRYLILYTHGGIWNDLDVSCEAPISEWIPAQYQANASIVVGLEFDIDIWVRQFASWTIVAKPKSPHMLTVVEDCIEALHEKSREYNVGIPDLKLNMLGDIVDFSGPRRLTRGILKSLSTNLNTTVGNDEIAHVSEPRLIGDVLVLPDYSFANSMNEQHGDKIPGQVLVTHHYAGSWKNEFGGELPIE
;
A
#
# COMPACT_ATOMS: atom_id res chain seq x y z
N MET A 1 -7.19 44.60 -0.07
CA MET A 1 -8.19 43.52 0.05
C MET A 1 -7.55 42.32 -0.59
N ASP A 2 -6.87 41.52 0.24
CA ASP A 2 -6.18 40.34 -0.23
C ASP A 2 -7.22 39.28 -0.58
N VAL A 3 -7.20 38.84 -1.84
CA VAL A 3 -8.06 37.77 -2.33
C VAL A 3 -7.49 36.48 -1.76
N ILE A 4 -8.18 35.94 -0.76
CA ILE A 4 -7.92 34.59 -0.25
C ILE A 4 -8.18 33.62 -1.42
N PRO A 5 -7.22 32.78 -1.82
CA PRO A 5 -7.45 31.80 -2.87
C PRO A 5 -8.56 30.85 -2.41
N SER A 6 -9.57 30.64 -3.26
CA SER A 6 -10.54 29.57 -3.08
C SER A 6 -9.79 28.23 -2.92
N PRO A 7 -10.21 27.34 -2.01
CA PRO A 7 -9.68 25.98 -2.01
C PRO A 7 -9.93 25.39 -3.40
N SER A 8 -8.85 24.90 -4.03
CA SER A 8 -8.96 24.13 -5.27
C SER A 8 -9.89 22.95 -5.03
N ALA A 9 -10.76 22.64 -6.00
CA ALA A 9 -11.56 21.42 -5.96
C ALA A 9 -10.65 20.21 -5.61
N PRO A 10 -11.12 19.26 -4.79
CA PRO A 10 -10.34 18.07 -4.48
C PRO A 10 -9.93 17.43 -5.80
N SER A 11 -8.63 17.23 -6.04
CA SER A 11 -8.19 16.52 -7.25
C SER A 11 -8.84 15.14 -7.26
N ALA A 12 -9.35 14.71 -8.41
CA ALA A 12 -9.84 13.35 -8.57
C ALA A 12 -8.72 12.35 -8.27
N LEU A 13 -9.08 11.11 -7.92
CA LEU A 13 -8.11 10.03 -7.82
C LEU A 13 -7.49 9.78 -9.20
N PRO A 14 -6.15 9.69 -9.30
CA PRO A 14 -5.50 9.39 -10.57
C PRO A 14 -5.93 8.02 -11.12
N GLU A 15 -6.32 7.94 -12.39
CA GLU A 15 -6.59 6.68 -13.10
C GLU A 15 -5.28 6.02 -13.57
N LYS A 16 -4.42 5.66 -12.60
CA LYS A 16 -3.12 5.03 -12.86
C LYS A 16 -2.92 3.81 -11.98
N LEU A 17 -2.56 2.70 -12.60
CA LEU A 17 -2.21 1.42 -11.97
C LEU A 17 -0.70 1.24 -11.92
N TRP A 18 -0.20 0.82 -10.77
CA TRP A 18 1.21 0.59 -10.50
C TRP A 18 1.43 -0.87 -10.10
N TYR A 19 2.44 -1.48 -10.70
CA TYR A 19 2.90 -2.83 -10.42
C TYR A 19 4.42 -2.84 -10.21
N LYS A 20 4.94 -3.72 -9.35
CA LYS A 20 6.39 -4.00 -9.30
C LYS A 20 6.70 -5.31 -10.01
N LEU A 21 7.68 -5.28 -10.90
CA LEU A 21 8.30 -6.48 -11.46
C LEU A 21 9.49 -6.91 -10.62
N GLY A 22 9.54 -8.20 -10.32
CA GLY A 22 10.80 -8.83 -9.90
C GLY A 22 11.72 -9.09 -11.10
N PRO A 23 12.94 -9.57 -10.87
CA PRO A 23 13.93 -9.82 -11.93
C PRO A 23 13.46 -10.86 -12.96
N ASN A 24 12.55 -11.76 -12.57
CA ASN A 24 11.97 -12.78 -13.44
C ASN A 24 10.80 -12.27 -14.30
N GLY A 25 10.41 -10.99 -14.17
CA GLY A 25 9.29 -10.42 -14.93
C GLY A 25 7.92 -11.01 -14.57
N LEU A 26 7.01 -11.03 -15.55
CA LEU A 26 5.67 -11.61 -15.44
C LEU A 26 5.68 -13.05 -15.97
N SER A 27 5.25 -13.99 -15.14
CA SER A 27 4.87 -15.33 -15.62
C SER A 27 3.52 -15.28 -16.33
N ASP A 28 3.20 -16.31 -17.11
CA ASP A 28 1.89 -16.41 -17.79
C ASP A 28 0.70 -16.34 -16.82
N GLU A 29 0.85 -16.90 -15.62
CA GLU A 29 -0.16 -16.86 -14.56
C GLU A 29 -0.37 -15.43 -14.03
N LEU A 30 0.71 -14.74 -13.65
CA LEU A 30 0.65 -13.36 -13.17
C LEU A 30 0.15 -12.40 -14.26
N GLN A 31 0.56 -12.62 -15.51
CA GLN A 31 0.07 -11.86 -16.66
C GLN A 31 -1.44 -11.99 -16.80
N GLY A 32 -2.01 -13.18 -16.59
CA GLY A 32 -3.45 -13.40 -16.61
C GLY A 32 -4.22 -12.56 -15.59
N TYR A 33 -3.71 -12.42 -14.36
CA TYR A 33 -4.35 -11.59 -13.33
C TYR A 33 -4.29 -10.10 -13.67
N VAL A 34 -3.10 -9.65 -14.09
CA VAL A 34 -2.86 -8.26 -14.51
C VAL A 34 -3.74 -7.89 -15.70
N ASP A 35 -3.74 -8.71 -16.77
CA ASP A 35 -4.54 -8.48 -17.98
C ASP A 35 -6.03 -8.46 -17.67
N GLY A 36 -6.49 -9.33 -16.77
CA GLY A 36 -7.87 -9.32 -16.29
C GLY A 36 -8.24 -7.97 -15.68
N CYS A 37 -7.39 -7.43 -14.79
CA CYS A 37 -7.64 -6.13 -14.19
C CYS A 37 -7.57 -4.97 -15.20
N LEU A 38 -6.56 -4.96 -16.08
CA LEU A 38 -6.42 -3.92 -17.12
C LEU A 38 -7.58 -3.96 -18.12
N GLY A 39 -8.06 -5.16 -18.48
CA GLY A 39 -9.21 -5.35 -19.36
C GLY A 39 -10.52 -4.78 -18.78
N MET A 40 -10.70 -4.84 -17.46
CA MET A 40 -11.84 -4.19 -16.78
C MET A 40 -11.71 -2.66 -16.69
N ASN A 41 -10.50 -2.13 -16.83
CA ASN A 41 -10.19 -0.71 -16.59
C ASN A 41 -9.46 -0.07 -17.79
N PRO A 42 -10.05 -0.08 -19.00
CA PRO A 42 -9.35 0.28 -20.24
C PRO A 42 -8.93 1.75 -20.34
N THR A 43 -9.44 2.63 -19.47
CA THR A 43 -9.03 4.04 -19.41
C THR A 43 -7.83 4.29 -18.50
N PHE A 44 -7.47 3.31 -17.67
CA PHE A 44 -6.40 3.45 -16.69
C PHE A 44 -5.05 3.27 -17.39
N GLU A 45 -4.14 4.21 -17.13
CA GLU A 45 -2.74 4.02 -17.48
C GLU A 45 -2.14 2.96 -16.55
N SER A 46 -1.22 2.13 -17.04
CA SER A 46 -0.50 1.16 -16.21
C SER A 46 1.00 1.34 -16.34
N GLU A 47 1.70 1.17 -15.22
CA GLU A 47 3.16 1.22 -15.18
C GLU A 47 3.74 0.07 -14.35
N PHE A 48 4.77 -0.55 -14.91
CA PHE A 48 5.50 -1.66 -14.31
C PHE A 48 6.88 -1.17 -13.89
N VAL A 49 7.11 -1.14 -12.58
CA VAL A 49 8.33 -0.64 -11.96
C VAL A 49 9.28 -1.81 -11.68
N THR A 50 10.50 -1.71 -12.20
CA THR A 50 11.60 -2.65 -11.94
C THR A 50 12.45 -2.10 -10.80
N ASP A 51 13.43 -2.86 -10.28
CA ASP A 51 14.35 -2.32 -9.27
C ASP A 51 15.15 -1.12 -9.80
N ILE A 52 15.58 -1.17 -11.05
CA ILE A 52 16.34 -0.08 -11.69
C ILE A 52 15.46 1.17 -11.84
N SER A 53 14.24 1.02 -12.36
CA SER A 53 13.34 2.17 -12.52
C SER A 53 12.79 2.68 -11.19
N GLY A 54 12.65 1.82 -10.18
CA GLY A 54 12.30 2.20 -8.80
C GLY A 54 13.40 3.02 -8.13
N ASP A 55 14.66 2.60 -8.26
CA ASP A 55 15.81 3.37 -7.75
C ASP A 55 15.91 4.74 -8.43
N ALA A 56 15.77 4.77 -9.76
CA ALA A 56 15.76 6.02 -10.53
C ALA A 56 14.59 6.94 -10.11
N PHE A 57 13.40 6.38 -9.96
CA PHE A 57 12.21 7.09 -9.51
C PHE A 57 12.45 7.76 -8.14
N VAL A 58 12.96 7.01 -7.16
CA VAL A 58 13.19 7.58 -5.82
C VAL A 58 14.27 8.66 -5.87
N ALA A 59 15.38 8.42 -6.57
CA ALA A 59 16.46 9.40 -6.71
C ALA A 59 15.99 10.71 -7.37
N GLU A 60 15.12 10.62 -8.38
CA GLU A 60 14.58 11.79 -9.07
C GLU A 60 13.56 12.55 -8.21
N HIS A 61 12.51 11.87 -7.75
CA HIS A 61 11.37 12.53 -7.13
C HIS A 61 11.61 12.98 -5.68
N PHE A 62 12.61 12.40 -5.02
CA PHE A 62 12.99 12.73 -3.65
C PHE A 62 14.40 13.33 -3.54
N ALA A 63 14.94 13.91 -4.63
CA ALA A 63 16.27 14.53 -4.64
C ALA A 63 16.50 15.60 -3.54
N THR A 64 15.42 16.20 -3.01
CA THR A 64 15.46 17.18 -1.91
C THR A 64 15.36 16.56 -0.51
N ARG A 65 15.20 15.24 -0.43
CA ARG A 65 15.08 14.41 0.78
C ARG A 65 16.18 13.33 0.76
N PRO A 66 17.45 13.72 1.02
CA PRO A 66 18.57 12.78 1.01
C PRO A 66 18.38 11.64 2.00
N ASP A 67 17.68 11.89 3.12
CA ASP A 67 17.32 10.88 4.09
C ASP A 67 16.42 9.77 3.51
N ILE A 68 15.51 10.10 2.59
CA ILE A 68 14.70 9.11 1.86
C ILE A 68 15.55 8.40 0.80
N VAL A 69 16.27 9.16 -0.02
CA VAL A 69 17.03 8.61 -1.15
C VAL A 69 18.14 7.67 -0.67
N GLU A 70 18.97 8.13 0.26
CA GLU A 70 20.09 7.35 0.80
C GLU A 70 19.59 6.09 1.52
N THR A 71 18.51 6.21 2.31
CA THR A 71 17.93 5.05 3.00
C THR A 71 17.37 4.05 2.01
N PHE A 72 16.55 4.47 1.04
CA PHE A 72 15.90 3.57 0.07
C PHE A 72 16.93 2.81 -0.77
N LEU A 73 17.95 3.50 -1.30
CA LEU A 73 18.99 2.89 -2.11
C LEU A 73 19.89 1.95 -1.29
N ALA A 74 19.99 2.16 0.02
CA ALA A 74 20.74 1.30 0.93
C ALA A 74 19.97 0.03 1.35
N VAL A 75 18.66 -0.09 1.10
CA VAL A 75 17.91 -1.31 1.44
C VAL A 75 18.22 -2.41 0.42
N HIS A 76 18.75 -3.54 0.90
CA HIS A 76 19.02 -4.74 0.09
C HIS A 76 18.04 -5.89 0.33
N ILE A 77 17.06 -5.73 1.22
CA ILE A 77 16.02 -6.73 1.48
C ILE A 77 14.84 -6.45 0.53
N PRO A 78 14.60 -7.29 -0.50
CA PRO A 78 13.70 -6.93 -1.60
C PRO A 78 12.27 -6.62 -1.17
N ILE A 79 11.68 -7.43 -0.27
CA ILE A 79 10.31 -7.17 0.23
C ILE A 79 10.18 -5.82 0.94
N VAL A 80 11.17 -5.43 1.76
CA VAL A 80 11.17 -4.13 2.44
C VAL A 80 11.32 -2.99 1.44
N LYS A 81 12.17 -3.17 0.44
CA LYS A 81 12.37 -2.19 -0.64
C LYS A 81 11.09 -2.02 -1.47
N ALA A 82 10.41 -3.12 -1.79
CA ALA A 82 9.13 -3.11 -2.51
C ALA A 82 8.02 -2.44 -1.71
N ASP A 83 7.89 -2.75 -0.41
CA ASP A 83 6.94 -2.09 0.49
C ASP A 83 7.18 -0.57 0.55
N LEU A 84 8.43 -0.15 0.71
CA LEU A 84 8.77 1.28 0.76
C LEU A 84 8.52 1.98 -0.59
N LEU A 85 8.85 1.30 -1.71
CA LEU A 85 8.65 1.82 -3.06
C LEU A 85 7.17 2.09 -3.35
N ARG A 86 6.26 1.18 -2.96
CA ARG A 86 4.82 1.39 -3.19
C ARG A 86 4.30 2.62 -2.47
N TYR A 87 4.72 2.85 -1.22
CA TYR A 87 4.29 4.03 -0.45
C TYR A 87 4.86 5.32 -1.05
N LEU A 88 6.12 5.32 -1.52
CA LEU A 88 6.76 6.47 -2.16
C LEU A 88 6.10 6.83 -3.50
N ILE A 89 5.74 5.82 -4.31
CA ILE A 89 5.02 6.01 -5.57
C ILE A 89 3.63 6.60 -5.31
N LEU A 90 2.86 6.01 -4.40
CA LEU A 90 1.53 6.51 -4.05
C LEU A 90 1.57 7.90 -3.43
N TYR A 91 2.58 8.21 -2.62
CA TYR A 91 2.79 9.59 -2.14
C TYR A 91 3.10 10.56 -3.29
N THR A 92 3.85 10.15 -4.31
CA THR A 92 4.28 11.07 -5.37
C THR A 92 3.21 11.30 -6.41
N HIS A 93 2.62 10.22 -6.91
CA HIS A 93 1.71 10.24 -8.04
C HIS A 93 0.27 9.90 -7.68
N GLY A 94 0.03 9.27 -6.52
CA GLY A 94 -1.25 8.63 -6.24
C GLY A 94 -1.52 7.49 -7.22
N GLY A 95 -2.80 7.21 -7.44
CA GLY A 95 -3.26 6.09 -8.24
C GLY A 95 -3.52 4.85 -7.39
N ILE A 96 -3.38 3.69 -8.00
CA ILE A 96 -3.68 2.39 -7.42
C ILE A 96 -2.42 1.54 -7.50
N TRP A 97 -1.92 1.09 -6.35
CA TRP A 97 -0.95 0.02 -6.31
C TRP A 97 -1.69 -1.32 -6.35
N ASN A 98 -1.20 -2.26 -7.15
CA ASN A 98 -1.55 -3.67 -7.08
C ASN A 98 -0.27 -4.53 -7.07
N ASP A 99 -0.21 -5.52 -6.18
CA ASP A 99 0.75 -6.62 -6.34
C ASP A 99 0.38 -7.45 -7.60
N LEU A 100 1.36 -8.17 -8.15
CA LEU A 100 1.21 -8.87 -9.44
C LEU A 100 0.21 -10.02 -9.40
N ASP A 101 -0.01 -10.60 -8.22
CA ASP A 101 -0.94 -11.69 -7.97
C ASP A 101 -2.29 -11.16 -7.45
N VAL A 102 -2.69 -9.96 -7.87
CA VAL A 102 -4.02 -9.38 -7.64
C VAL A 102 -4.82 -9.38 -8.94
N SER A 103 -6.02 -9.98 -8.92
CA SER A 103 -7.05 -9.79 -9.96
C SER A 103 -8.10 -8.79 -9.50
N CYS A 104 -8.65 -8.03 -10.45
CA CYS A 104 -9.81 -7.17 -10.20
C CYS A 104 -11.09 -7.95 -10.49
N GLU A 105 -12.04 -7.88 -9.56
CA GLU A 105 -13.34 -8.55 -9.64
C GLU A 105 -14.48 -7.57 -9.97
N ALA A 106 -14.18 -6.27 -9.92
CA ALA A 106 -15.05 -5.18 -10.32
C ALA A 106 -14.23 -4.01 -10.91
N PRO A 107 -14.81 -3.20 -11.83
CA PRO A 107 -14.18 -1.98 -12.31
C PRO A 107 -13.80 -1.02 -11.17
N ILE A 108 -12.63 -0.39 -11.25
CA ILE A 108 -12.11 0.52 -10.22
C ILE A 108 -13.03 1.74 -10.02
N SER A 109 -13.76 2.14 -11.07
CA SER A 109 -14.77 3.20 -11.00
C SER A 109 -15.92 2.90 -10.04
N GLU A 110 -16.12 1.63 -9.65
CA GLU A 110 -17.16 1.19 -8.71
C GLU A 110 -16.65 1.07 -7.26
N TRP A 111 -15.33 1.10 -7.03
CA TRP A 111 -14.74 0.81 -5.72
C TRP A 111 -15.11 1.84 -4.63
N ILE A 112 -15.45 3.06 -5.05
CA ILE A 112 -15.76 4.17 -4.15
C ILE A 112 -17.22 4.58 -4.33
N PRO A 113 -18.08 4.32 -3.33
CA PRO A 113 -19.45 4.77 -3.34
C PRO A 113 -19.54 6.28 -3.60
N ALA A 114 -20.54 6.71 -4.38
CA ALA A 114 -20.68 8.09 -4.84
C ALA A 114 -20.62 9.13 -3.71
N GLN A 115 -21.16 8.81 -2.53
CA GLN A 115 -21.16 9.70 -1.37
C GLN A 115 -19.76 9.96 -0.78
N TYR A 116 -18.76 9.13 -1.09
CA TYR A 116 -17.39 9.24 -0.58
C TYR A 116 -16.37 9.76 -1.60
N GLN A 117 -16.69 9.76 -2.90
CA GLN A 117 -15.75 10.11 -3.98
C GLN A 117 -15.09 11.50 -3.81
N ALA A 118 -15.84 12.48 -3.31
CA ALA A 118 -15.31 13.84 -3.11
C ALA A 118 -14.32 13.94 -1.93
N ASN A 119 -14.47 13.06 -0.94
CA ASN A 119 -13.79 13.18 0.37
C ASN A 119 -12.73 12.11 0.61
N ALA A 120 -12.77 10.99 -0.11
CA ALA A 120 -11.76 9.94 0.00
C ALA A 120 -10.46 10.37 -0.69
N SER A 121 -9.38 10.44 0.08
CA SER A 121 -8.01 10.65 -0.39
C SER A 121 -7.19 9.36 -0.37
N ILE A 122 -7.57 8.41 0.50
CA ILE A 122 -7.00 7.06 0.57
C ILE A 122 -8.17 6.07 0.59
N VAL A 123 -8.03 4.96 -0.14
CA VAL A 123 -8.95 3.81 -0.03
C VAL A 123 -8.13 2.56 0.27
N VAL A 124 -8.51 1.88 1.34
CA VAL A 124 -7.90 0.65 1.82
C VAL A 124 -8.99 -0.35 2.16
N GLY A 125 -8.75 -1.62 1.87
CA GLY A 125 -9.56 -2.72 2.38
C GLY A 125 -8.93 -3.34 3.62
N LEU A 126 -9.76 -3.84 4.54
CA LEU A 126 -9.26 -4.69 5.61
C LEU A 126 -8.73 -6.01 5.00
N GLU A 127 -7.62 -6.49 5.54
CA GLU A 127 -7.17 -7.87 5.28
C GLU A 127 -7.82 -8.83 6.29
N PHE A 128 -7.88 -8.42 7.56
CA PHE A 128 -8.55 -9.15 8.63
C PHE A 128 -9.36 -8.19 9.51
N ASP A 129 -10.56 -8.61 9.90
CA ASP A 129 -11.43 -7.91 10.87
C ASP A 129 -11.97 -8.84 11.97
N ILE A 130 -11.06 -9.59 12.59
CA ILE A 130 -11.42 -10.64 13.56
C ILE A 130 -11.09 -10.22 14.99
N ASP A 131 -9.87 -9.73 15.22
CA ASP A 131 -9.36 -9.35 16.54
C ASP A 131 -8.35 -8.20 16.42
N ILE A 132 -8.20 -7.41 17.48
CA ILE A 132 -7.35 -6.22 17.57
C ILE A 132 -5.88 -6.50 17.26
N TRP A 133 -5.40 -7.72 17.50
CA TRP A 133 -4.01 -8.12 17.27
C TRP A 133 -3.71 -8.43 15.79
N VAL A 134 -4.73 -8.69 15.00
CA VAL A 134 -4.60 -9.06 13.57
C VAL A 134 -5.32 -8.06 12.65
N ARG A 135 -6.10 -7.13 13.20
CA ARG A 135 -6.82 -6.13 12.42
C ARG A 135 -5.83 -5.23 11.67
N GLN A 136 -5.83 -5.37 10.36
CA GLN A 136 -4.89 -4.69 9.47
C GLN A 136 -5.53 -4.44 8.11
N PHE A 137 -4.99 -3.47 7.39
CA PHE A 137 -5.34 -3.21 5.99
C PHE A 137 -4.55 -4.15 5.10
N ALA A 138 -5.13 -4.53 3.97
CA ALA A 138 -4.38 -5.12 2.88
C ALA A 138 -3.34 -4.12 2.36
N SER A 139 -2.11 -4.58 2.11
CA SER A 139 -1.04 -3.77 1.51
C SER A 139 -0.77 -4.10 0.03
N TRP A 140 -1.40 -5.15 -0.51
CA TRP A 140 -1.29 -5.53 -1.91
C TRP A 140 -2.16 -4.69 -2.84
N THR A 141 -3.19 -4.01 -2.32
CA THR A 141 -3.99 -3.03 -3.08
C THR A 141 -4.22 -1.78 -2.23
N ILE A 142 -3.79 -0.62 -2.73
CA ILE A 142 -3.94 0.66 -2.04
C ILE A 142 -4.28 1.72 -3.08
N VAL A 143 -5.31 2.53 -2.80
CA VAL A 143 -5.68 3.67 -3.64
C VAL A 143 -5.33 4.97 -2.93
N ALA A 144 -4.68 5.91 -3.63
CA ALA A 144 -4.27 7.17 -3.03
C ALA A 144 -4.36 8.36 -3.98
N LYS A 145 -4.67 9.54 -3.42
CA LYS A 145 -4.33 10.82 -4.03
C LYS A 145 -2.85 11.15 -3.79
N PRO A 146 -2.19 11.84 -4.73
CA PRO A 146 -0.82 12.29 -4.54
C PRO A 146 -0.72 13.21 -3.31
N LYS A 147 0.45 13.19 -2.68
CA LYS A 147 0.83 13.98 -1.51
C LYS A 147 -0.02 13.71 -0.27
N SER A 148 -0.57 12.51 -0.16
CA SER A 148 -1.27 12.05 1.04
C SER A 148 -0.35 12.10 2.27
N PRO A 149 -0.71 12.84 3.34
CA PRO A 149 0.06 12.85 4.58
C PRO A 149 0.10 11.47 5.25
N HIS A 150 -0.90 10.64 5.00
CA HIS A 150 -0.95 9.26 5.50
C HIS A 150 0.14 8.40 4.87
N MET A 151 0.33 8.48 3.55
CA MET A 151 1.39 7.75 2.85
C MET A 151 2.77 8.24 3.26
N LEU A 152 2.95 9.56 3.42
CA LEU A 152 4.22 10.09 3.91
C LEU A 152 4.53 9.58 5.32
N THR A 153 3.54 9.58 6.23
CA THR A 153 3.72 9.05 7.59
C THR A 153 4.19 7.60 7.59
N VAL A 154 3.63 6.75 6.72
CA VAL A 154 4.06 5.35 6.59
C VAL A 154 5.52 5.27 6.09
N VAL A 155 5.91 6.09 5.11
CA VAL A 155 7.29 6.17 4.61
C VAL A 155 8.27 6.57 5.71
N GLU A 156 7.98 7.65 6.44
CA GLU A 156 8.84 8.13 7.53
C GLU A 156 9.00 7.07 8.63
N ASP A 157 7.91 6.39 9.00
CA ASP A 157 7.93 5.33 10.00
C ASP A 157 8.75 4.10 9.55
N CYS A 158 8.75 3.76 8.26
CA CYS A 158 9.61 2.71 7.70
C CYS A 158 11.10 3.10 7.73
N ILE A 159 11.40 4.34 7.34
CA ILE A 159 12.78 4.88 7.35
C ILE A 159 13.30 4.89 8.79
N GLU A 160 12.52 5.40 9.74
CA GLU A 160 12.89 5.41 11.15
C GLU A 160 13.19 3.99 11.66
N ALA A 161 12.34 3.01 11.34
CA ALA A 161 12.54 1.62 11.75
C ALA A 161 13.83 0.99 11.17
N LEU A 162 14.19 1.30 9.93
CA LEU A 162 15.45 0.85 9.32
C LEU A 162 16.66 1.43 10.07
N HIS A 163 16.62 2.72 10.39
CA HIS A 163 17.68 3.39 11.16
C HIS A 163 17.76 2.87 12.60
N GLU A 164 16.63 2.54 13.23
CA GLU A 164 16.60 1.89 14.55
C GLU A 164 17.27 0.52 14.52
N LYS A 165 16.94 -0.32 13.54
CA LYS A 165 17.58 -1.64 13.38
C LYS A 165 19.06 -1.55 13.07
N SER A 166 19.46 -0.61 12.22
CA SER A 166 20.88 -0.33 11.96
C SER A 166 21.64 0.00 13.25
N ARG A 167 21.07 0.85 14.12
CA ARG A 167 21.65 1.17 15.44
C ARG A 167 21.63 -0.01 16.41
N GLU A 168 20.52 -0.75 16.48
CA GLU A 168 20.35 -1.90 17.38
C GLU A 168 21.41 -2.97 17.13
N TYR A 169 21.68 -3.29 15.87
CA TYR A 169 22.65 -4.31 15.48
C TYR A 169 24.06 -3.76 15.21
N ASN A 170 24.25 -2.44 15.25
CA ASN A 170 25.50 -1.76 14.95
C ASN A 170 26.07 -2.15 13.56
N VAL A 171 25.21 -2.13 12.55
CA VAL A 171 25.53 -2.41 11.14
C VAL A 171 24.93 -1.33 10.24
N GLY A 172 25.46 -1.15 9.02
CA GLY A 172 24.82 -0.27 8.04
C GLY A 172 23.47 -0.82 7.57
N ILE A 173 22.59 0.04 7.07
CA ILE A 173 21.33 -0.38 6.40
C ILE A 173 21.58 -1.43 5.29
N PRO A 174 22.64 -1.32 4.46
CA PRO A 174 22.95 -2.34 3.45
C PRO A 174 23.27 -3.74 3.99
N ASP A 175 23.67 -3.82 5.27
CA ASP A 175 24.07 -5.05 5.95
C ASP A 175 22.95 -5.65 6.79
N LEU A 176 21.78 -4.98 6.87
CA LEU A 176 20.61 -5.53 7.55
C LEU A 176 20.13 -6.79 6.83
N LYS A 177 19.73 -7.78 7.64
CA LYS A 177 19.22 -9.06 7.16
C LYS A 177 17.79 -9.26 7.62
N LEU A 178 17.03 -10.07 6.88
CA LEU A 178 15.62 -10.34 7.15
C LEU A 178 15.36 -10.74 8.62
N ASN A 179 16.22 -11.61 9.18
CA ASN A 179 16.11 -12.08 10.56
C ASN A 179 16.40 -11.01 11.64
N MET A 180 16.93 -9.85 11.27
CA MET A 180 17.18 -8.72 12.18
C MET A 180 15.95 -7.80 12.31
N LEU A 181 15.03 -7.86 11.34
CA LEU A 181 13.91 -6.92 11.27
C LEU A 181 12.71 -7.34 12.13
N GLY A 182 12.67 -8.61 12.53
CA GLY A 182 11.51 -9.20 13.19
C GLY A 182 10.44 -9.57 12.16
N ASP A 183 9.17 -9.31 12.49
CA ASP A 183 8.05 -9.59 11.60
C ASP A 183 7.96 -8.53 10.49
N ILE A 184 8.11 -8.94 9.23
CA ILE A 184 8.02 -8.05 8.07
C ILE A 184 6.64 -7.40 7.93
N VAL A 185 5.59 -8.10 8.34
CA VAL A 185 4.23 -7.55 8.34
C VAL A 185 4.15 -6.30 9.22
N ASP A 186 4.82 -6.32 10.38
CA ASP A 186 4.93 -5.17 11.28
C ASP A 186 5.96 -4.13 10.82
N PHE A 187 7.03 -4.59 10.19
CA PHE A 187 8.17 -3.75 9.87
C PHE A 187 7.84 -2.76 8.76
N SER A 188 7.44 -3.26 7.59
CA SER A 188 7.15 -2.47 6.37
C SER A 188 5.83 -2.83 5.70
N GLY A 189 5.25 -3.99 6.04
CA GLY A 189 4.06 -4.54 5.41
C GLY A 189 2.72 -4.02 5.98
N PRO A 190 1.65 -4.84 5.95
CA PRO A 190 0.29 -4.36 6.19
C PRO A 190 0.04 -3.79 7.61
N ARG A 191 0.69 -4.32 8.66
CA ARG A 191 0.58 -3.73 10.01
C ARG A 191 1.34 -2.41 10.14
N ARG A 192 2.41 -2.19 9.37
CA ARG A 192 3.07 -0.87 9.29
C ARG A 192 2.16 0.14 8.60
N LEU A 193 1.57 -0.23 7.46
CA LEU A 193 0.61 0.59 6.73
C LEU A 193 -0.56 1.02 7.62
N THR A 194 -1.19 0.07 8.31
CA THR A 194 -2.32 0.36 9.22
C THR A 194 -1.93 1.33 10.32
N ARG A 195 -0.84 1.05 11.04
CA ARG A 195 -0.41 1.94 12.15
C ARG A 195 -0.04 3.33 11.66
N GLY A 196 0.65 3.45 10.52
CA GLY A 196 1.02 4.74 9.94
C GLY A 196 -0.20 5.58 9.52
N ILE A 197 -1.20 4.95 8.88
CA ILE A 197 -2.46 5.63 8.52
C ILE A 197 -3.22 6.08 9.78
N LEU A 198 -3.38 5.20 10.78
CA LEU A 198 -4.09 5.53 12.03
C LEU A 198 -3.36 6.64 12.83
N LYS A 199 -2.03 6.63 12.85
CA LYS A 199 -1.19 7.68 13.43
C LYS A 199 -1.40 9.03 12.73
N SER A 200 -1.41 9.03 11.40
CA SER A 200 -1.65 10.24 10.60
C SER A 200 -3.08 10.76 10.78
N LEU A 201 -4.10 9.89 10.76
CA LEU A 201 -5.48 10.25 11.08
C LEU A 201 -5.60 10.87 12.47
N SER A 202 -4.98 10.28 13.47
CA SER A 202 -5.00 10.80 14.83
C SER A 202 -4.44 12.22 14.92
N THR A 203 -3.34 12.46 14.20
CA THR A 203 -2.70 13.77 14.12
C THR A 203 -3.59 14.78 13.40
N ASN A 204 -4.12 14.42 12.22
CA ASN A 204 -4.91 15.32 11.38
C ASN A 204 -6.28 15.67 12.00
N LEU A 205 -6.90 14.73 12.71
CA LEU A 205 -8.20 14.91 13.35
C LEU A 205 -8.08 15.43 14.79
N ASN A 206 -6.86 15.55 15.32
CA ASN A 206 -6.59 15.93 16.71
C ASN A 206 -7.41 15.11 17.72
N THR A 207 -7.51 13.80 17.48
CA THR A 207 -8.19 12.81 18.33
C THR A 207 -7.46 11.49 18.23
N THR A 208 -7.64 10.58 19.18
CA THR A 208 -7.13 9.22 19.03
C THR A 208 -7.97 8.48 18.00
N VAL A 209 -7.31 7.90 16.99
CA VAL A 209 -7.86 6.96 16.01
C VAL A 209 -6.99 5.70 16.04
N GLY A 210 -7.62 4.57 16.30
CA GLY A 210 -6.98 3.28 16.47
C GLY A 210 -7.78 2.14 15.83
N ASN A 211 -7.50 0.92 16.30
CA ASN A 211 -8.12 -0.28 15.77
C ASN A 211 -9.64 -0.37 16.02
N ASP A 212 -10.16 0.36 17.00
CA ASP A 212 -11.59 0.37 17.31
C ASP A 212 -12.38 1.10 16.21
N GLU A 213 -11.83 2.18 15.65
CA GLU A 213 -12.46 2.95 14.57
C GLU A 213 -12.54 2.17 13.24
N ILE A 214 -11.70 1.15 13.07
CA ILE A 214 -11.68 0.27 11.89
C ILE A 214 -12.22 -1.14 12.19
N ALA A 215 -12.86 -1.33 13.34
CA ALA A 215 -13.46 -2.60 13.73
C ALA A 215 -14.86 -2.81 13.11
N HIS A 216 -15.17 -4.06 12.81
CA HIS A 216 -16.48 -4.53 12.37
C HIS A 216 -17.02 -3.73 11.18
N VAL A 217 -16.19 -3.56 10.15
CA VAL A 217 -16.53 -2.80 8.94
C VAL A 217 -17.28 -3.71 7.98
N SER A 218 -18.62 -3.66 8.02
CA SER A 218 -19.49 -4.41 7.11
C SER A 218 -19.91 -3.63 5.86
N GLU A 219 -19.72 -2.30 5.86
CA GLU A 219 -19.99 -1.38 4.76
C GLU A 219 -18.87 -0.33 4.71
N PRO A 220 -18.60 0.30 3.55
CA PRO A 220 -17.56 1.33 3.42
C PRO A 220 -17.69 2.45 4.45
N ARG A 221 -16.63 2.66 5.24
CA ARG A 221 -16.57 3.62 6.35
C ARG A 221 -15.51 4.68 6.09
N LEU A 222 -15.90 5.94 6.02
CA LEU A 222 -14.98 7.07 5.88
C LEU A 222 -14.55 7.60 7.26
N ILE A 223 -13.24 7.63 7.52
CA ILE A 223 -12.64 8.21 8.74
C ILE A 223 -11.73 9.35 8.30
N GLY A 224 -12.11 10.60 8.57
CA GLY A 224 -11.45 11.75 7.95
C GLY A 224 -11.55 11.69 6.42
N ASP A 225 -10.43 11.45 5.75
CA ASP A 225 -10.31 11.25 4.30
C ASP A 225 -9.82 9.84 3.89
N VAL A 226 -9.84 8.89 4.83
CA VAL A 226 -9.49 7.48 4.58
C VAL A 226 -10.78 6.65 4.52
N LEU A 227 -11.06 6.09 3.35
CA LEU A 227 -12.18 5.17 3.15
C LEU A 227 -11.71 3.74 3.44
N VAL A 228 -12.28 3.13 4.47
CA VAL A 228 -12.02 1.74 4.85
C VAL A 228 -13.13 0.86 4.28
N LEU A 229 -12.73 -0.09 3.45
CA LEU A 229 -13.61 -1.09 2.86
C LEU A 229 -13.63 -2.38 3.70
N PRO A 230 -14.75 -3.13 3.68
CA PRO A 230 -14.84 -4.44 4.34
C PRO A 230 -13.72 -5.40 3.94
N ASP A 231 -13.45 -6.38 4.81
CA ASP A 231 -12.42 -7.41 4.60
C ASP A 231 -12.64 -8.21 3.30
N TYR A 232 -13.89 -8.54 2.98
CA TYR A 232 -14.24 -9.21 1.72
C TYR A 232 -13.93 -8.40 0.46
N SER A 233 -13.82 -7.08 0.55
CA SER A 233 -13.55 -6.28 -0.64
C SER A 233 -12.16 -6.56 -1.20
N PHE A 234 -11.14 -6.68 -0.34
CA PHE A 234 -9.75 -6.87 -0.76
C PHE A 234 -9.14 -8.22 -0.36
N ALA A 235 -9.77 -8.98 0.53
CA ALA A 235 -9.23 -10.20 1.12
C ALA A 235 -10.26 -11.33 1.28
N ASN A 236 -11.19 -11.50 0.33
CA ASN A 236 -12.29 -12.47 0.45
C ASN A 236 -11.84 -13.90 0.79
N SER A 237 -10.76 -14.38 0.18
CA SER A 237 -10.28 -15.76 0.23
C SER A 237 -9.64 -16.12 1.57
N MET A 238 -9.37 -15.11 2.40
CA MET A 238 -8.89 -15.30 3.77
C MET A 238 -9.97 -15.05 4.82
N ASN A 239 -11.17 -14.63 4.43
CA ASN A 239 -12.24 -14.25 5.34
C ASN A 239 -13.50 -15.13 5.18
N GLU A 240 -13.33 -16.43 4.93
CA GLU A 240 -14.45 -17.39 4.80
C GLU A 240 -15.23 -17.63 6.12
N GLN A 241 -14.73 -17.12 7.24
CA GLN A 241 -15.30 -17.31 8.57
C GLN A 241 -16.69 -16.68 8.79
N HIS A 242 -17.15 -15.82 7.87
CA HIS A 242 -18.45 -15.15 7.98
C HIS A 242 -19.62 -16.03 7.52
N GLY A 243 -19.36 -17.26 7.06
CA GLY A 243 -20.38 -18.21 6.62
C GLY A 243 -21.15 -17.67 5.41
N ASP A 244 -22.48 -17.61 5.51
CA ASP A 244 -23.34 -17.09 4.43
C ASP A 244 -23.33 -15.55 4.30
N LYS A 245 -22.68 -14.83 5.23
CA LYS A 245 -22.59 -13.38 5.18
C LYS A 245 -21.36 -12.95 4.38
N ILE A 246 -21.59 -12.15 3.35
CA ILE A 246 -20.55 -11.54 2.53
C ILE A 246 -20.62 -10.02 2.77
N PRO A 247 -19.89 -9.46 3.75
CA PRO A 247 -19.87 -8.04 4.01
C PRO A 247 -19.21 -7.28 2.85
N GLY A 248 -19.99 -6.53 2.08
CA GLY A 248 -19.48 -5.73 0.96
C GLY A 248 -19.30 -6.51 -0.35
N GLN A 249 -18.92 -5.78 -1.40
CA GLN A 249 -18.62 -6.35 -2.72
C GLN A 249 -17.16 -6.80 -2.75
N VAL A 250 -16.89 -7.94 -3.37
CA VAL A 250 -15.53 -8.36 -3.72
C VAL A 250 -15.04 -7.46 -4.86
N LEU A 251 -13.96 -6.70 -4.62
CA LEU A 251 -13.42 -5.76 -5.58
C LEU A 251 -12.11 -6.26 -6.21
N VAL A 252 -11.31 -6.95 -5.40
CA VAL A 252 -10.10 -7.64 -5.85
C VAL A 252 -9.98 -9.01 -5.18
N THR A 253 -9.26 -9.92 -5.83
CA THR A 253 -8.78 -11.18 -5.25
C THR A 253 -7.25 -11.16 -5.24
N HIS A 254 -6.65 -11.31 -4.06
CA HIS A 254 -5.22 -11.59 -3.93
C HIS A 254 -5.02 -13.11 -3.93
N HIS A 255 -4.11 -13.59 -4.77
CA HIS A 255 -3.90 -15.03 -5.02
C HIS A 255 -2.84 -15.65 -4.10
N TYR A 256 -2.21 -14.84 -3.23
CA TYR A 256 -1.26 -15.29 -2.19
C TYR A 256 -0.13 -16.18 -2.75
N ALA A 257 0.40 -15.84 -3.92
CA ALA A 257 1.50 -16.57 -4.55
C ALA A 257 2.72 -16.64 -3.61
N GLY A 258 2.86 -15.66 -2.69
CA GLY A 258 3.79 -15.73 -1.57
C GLY A 258 5.26 -15.75 -2.01
N SER A 259 5.54 -15.25 -3.21
CA SER A 259 6.87 -15.25 -3.83
C SER A 259 7.94 -14.62 -2.94
N TRP A 260 7.56 -13.68 -2.08
CA TRP A 260 8.44 -13.00 -1.12
C TRP A 260 8.93 -13.84 0.06
N LYS A 261 8.29 -14.96 0.39
CA LYS A 261 8.53 -15.73 1.63
C LYS A 261 9.80 -16.60 1.62
N ASN A 262 10.78 -16.28 0.78
CA ASN A 262 12.05 -16.99 0.70
C ASN A 262 13.17 -16.26 1.48
N GLU A 263 14.32 -16.91 1.65
CA GLU A 263 15.46 -16.34 2.40
C GLU A 263 16.06 -15.08 1.75
N PHE A 264 15.76 -14.86 0.46
CA PHE A 264 16.17 -13.71 -0.33
C PHE A 264 15.10 -12.61 -0.37
N GLY A 265 13.99 -12.75 0.37
CA GLY A 265 12.94 -11.72 0.44
C GLY A 265 12.18 -11.50 -0.87
N GLY A 266 12.15 -12.49 -1.77
CA GLY A 266 11.28 -12.51 -2.95
C GLY A 266 11.94 -12.63 -4.30
N GLU A 267 13.25 -12.45 -4.37
CA GLU A 267 13.99 -12.52 -5.62
C GLU A 267 14.87 -13.77 -5.57
N LEU A 268 14.46 -14.82 -6.29
CA LEU A 268 15.35 -15.94 -6.53
C LEU A 268 16.49 -15.47 -7.45
N PRO A 269 17.74 -15.90 -7.21
CA PRO A 269 18.83 -15.64 -8.13
C PRO A 269 18.46 -16.12 -9.53
N ILE A 270 18.78 -15.33 -10.56
CA ILE A 270 18.72 -15.79 -11.95
C ILE A 270 19.78 -16.90 -12.07
N GLU A 271 19.36 -18.11 -12.47
CA GLU A 271 20.28 -19.24 -12.76
C GLU A 271 21.24 -18.93 -13.91
#